data_AF-A0A8S2YRC0-F1
#
_entry.id   AF-A0A8S2YRC0-F1
#
_cell.length_a   1.000
_cell.length_b   1.000
_cell.length_c   1.000
_cell.angle_alpha   90.00
_cell.angle_beta   90.00
_cell.angle_gamma   90.00
#
_symmetry.space_group_name_H-M   'P 1'
#
loop_
_entity.id
_entity.type
_entity.pdbx_description
1 polymer ?
#
loop_
_entity_poly.entity_id
_entity_poly.type
_entity_poly.pdbx_seq_one_letter_code
_entity_poly.pdbx_strand_id
1 'polypeptide(L)' 'MGDTSEYKALRQRLNCSSFKWFLDNVAYEMAEKYPLPPANLVWGEMRNDQHHDICADTLGNGFGGT' A
#
# COMPACT_ATOMS: atom_id res chain seq x y z
N MET A 1 -7.79 3.92 -12.80
CA MET A 1 -6.94 2.84 -13.37
C MET A 1 -7.50 2.48 -14.74
N GLY A 2 -6.62 2.20 -15.72
CA GLY A 2 -7.00 1.83 -17.08
C GLY A 2 -7.13 0.32 -17.30
N ASP A 3 -7.30 -0.09 -18.57
CA ASP A 3 -7.33 -1.49 -18.95
C ASP A 3 -5.96 -2.17 -18.74
N THR A 4 -5.98 -3.38 -18.18
CA THR A 4 -4.79 -4.19 -17.84
C THR A 4 -4.81 -5.57 -18.49
N SER A 5 -5.74 -5.80 -19.42
CA SER A 5 -6.00 -7.12 -20.03
C SER A 5 -4.77 -7.67 -20.76
N GLU A 6 -4.04 -6.84 -21.50
CA GLU A 6 -2.83 -7.25 -22.21
C GLU A 6 -1.72 -7.74 -21.28
N TYR A 7 -1.49 -7.04 -20.16
CA TYR A 7 -0.48 -7.41 -19.17
C TYR A 7 -0.83 -8.72 -18.44
N LYS A 8 -2.12 -8.92 -18.14
CA LYS A 8 -2.61 -10.19 -17.56
C LYS A 8 -2.44 -11.35 -18.54
N ALA A 9 -2.78 -11.15 -19.81
CA ALA A 9 -2.59 -12.16 -20.85
C ALA A 9 -1.10 -12.47 -21.07
N LEU A 10 -0.23 -11.47 -21.03
CA LEU A 10 1.22 -11.68 -21.13
C LEU A 10 1.75 -12.56 -19.98
N ARG A 11 1.33 -12.28 -18.73
CA ARG A 11 1.72 -13.10 -17.56
C ARG A 11 1.32 -14.57 -17.73
N GLN A 12 0.14 -14.83 -18.30
CA GLN A 12 -0.34 -16.18 -18.59
C GLN A 12 0.48 -16.83 -19.69
N ARG A 13 0.72 -16.14 -20.82
CA ARG A 13 1.52 -16.67 -21.94
C ARG A 13 2.95 -17.05 -21.52
N LEU A 14 3.55 -16.29 -20.61
CA LEU A 14 4.91 -16.52 -20.12
C LEU A 14 4.99 -17.54 -18.96
N ASN A 15 3.85 -18.07 -18.49
CA ASN A 15 3.78 -18.96 -17.33
C ASN A 15 4.57 -18.43 -16.11
N CYS A 16 4.44 -17.13 -15.83
CA CYS A 16 5.15 -16.51 -14.72
C CYS A 16 4.74 -17.11 -13.37
N SER A 17 5.73 -17.38 -12.51
CA SER A 17 5.51 -17.76 -11.11
C SER A 17 4.64 -16.75 -10.36
N SER A 18 3.95 -17.21 -9.30
CA SER A 18 3.14 -16.33 -8.44
C SER A 18 4.01 -15.29 -7.73
N PHE A 19 3.43 -14.14 -7.38
CA PHE A 19 4.17 -13.14 -6.60
C PHE A 19 4.53 -13.66 -5.21
N LYS A 20 3.68 -14.51 -4.61
CA LYS A 20 4.02 -15.22 -3.37
C LYS A 20 5.27 -16.09 -3.52
N TRP A 21 5.37 -16.86 -4.60
CA TRP A 21 6.58 -17.66 -4.86
C TRP A 21 7.84 -16.79 -4.92
N PHE A 22 7.76 -15.62 -5.55
CA PHE A 22 8.88 -14.67 -5.58
C PHE A 22 9.26 -14.17 -4.19
N LEU A 23 8.28 -13.76 -3.37
CA LEU A 23 8.53 -13.35 -1.99
C LEU A 23 9.11 -14.49 -1.15
N ASP A 24 8.65 -15.72 -1.34
CA ASP A 24 9.09 -16.86 -0.53
C ASP A 24 10.48 -17.39 -0.95
N ASN A 25 10.89 -17.26 -2.22
CA ASN A 25 12.09 -17.92 -2.77
C ASN A 25 13.19 -16.98 -3.26
N VAL A 26 12.86 -15.77 -3.69
CA VAL A 26 13.82 -14.82 -4.27
C VAL A 26 14.04 -13.64 -3.33
N ALA A 27 12.96 -13.09 -2.77
CA ALA A 27 12.98 -11.91 -1.93
C ALA A 27 12.52 -12.21 -0.48
N TYR A 28 13.03 -13.32 0.07
CA TYR A 28 12.59 -13.88 1.37
C TYR A 28 12.83 -12.95 2.57
N GLU A 29 13.83 -12.10 2.52
CA GLU A 29 14.15 -11.13 3.58
C GLU A 29 13.20 -9.93 3.62
N MET A 30 12.37 -9.74 2.57
CA MET A 30 11.53 -8.56 2.45
C MET A 30 10.52 -8.44 3.59
N ALA A 31 9.89 -9.55 4.00
CA ALA A 31 8.88 -9.53 5.06
C ALA A 31 9.50 -9.31 6.46
N GLU A 32 10.77 -9.65 6.65
CA GLU A 32 11.50 -9.37 7.89
C GLU A 32 11.84 -7.88 7.99
N LYS A 33 12.41 -7.31 6.91
CA LYS A 33 12.82 -5.90 6.87
C LYS A 33 11.65 -4.93 6.72
N TYR A 34 10.59 -5.35 6.02
CA TYR A 34 9.37 -4.59 5.76
C TYR A 34 8.15 -5.48 6.05
N PRO A 35 7.77 -5.63 7.33
CA PRO A 35 6.63 -6.43 7.73
C PRO A 35 5.34 -6.00 7.03
N LEU A 36 4.46 -6.97 6.79
CA LEU A 36 3.13 -6.69 6.27
C LEU A 36 2.37 -5.79 7.25
N PRO A 37 1.84 -4.64 6.79
CA PRO A 37 1.11 -3.74 7.68
C PRO A 37 -0.18 -4.42 8.15
N PRO A 38 -0.64 -4.13 9.38
CA PRO A 38 -1.96 -4.57 9.83
C PRO A 38 -3.04 -3.95 8.94
N ALA A 39 -4.21 -4.60 8.89
CA ALA A 39 -5.36 -4.03 8.21
C ALA A 39 -5.81 -2.74 8.91
N ASN A 40 -6.16 -1.73 8.12
CA ASN A 40 -6.69 -0.47 8.63
C ASN A 40 -8.07 -0.68 9.27
N LEU A 41 -8.31 -0.08 10.43
CA LEU A 41 -9.66 0.00 11.02
C LEU A 41 -10.51 1.07 10.34
N VAL A 42 -9.91 2.24 10.10
CA VAL A 42 -10.52 3.40 9.43
C VAL A 42 -9.44 4.12 8.60
N TRP A 43 -9.86 4.83 7.56
CA TRP A 43 -9.00 5.71 6.77
C TRP A 43 -9.84 6.85 6.18
N GLY A 44 -9.23 8.01 5.98
CA GLY A 44 -9.92 9.22 5.51
C GLY A 44 -9.44 10.46 6.26
N GLU A 45 -10.27 11.50 6.26
CA GLU A 45 -10.03 12.70 7.06
C GLU A 45 -10.35 12.46 8.54
N MET A 46 -9.61 13.13 9.42
CA MET A 46 -9.94 13.22 10.84
C MET A 46 -10.64 14.56 11.07
N ARG A 47 -11.97 14.54 11.02
CA ARG A 47 -12.84 15.71 11.20
C ARG A 47 -13.28 15.82 12.66
N ASN A 48 -13.33 17.04 13.18
CA ASN A 48 -13.85 17.29 14.53
C ASN A 48 -15.38 17.07 14.57
N ASP A 49 -15.87 16.41 15.62
CA ASP A 49 -17.28 16.04 15.76
C ASP A 49 -18.18 17.24 16.14
N GLN A 50 -17.65 18.23 16.84
CA GLN A 50 -18.38 19.44 17.24
C GLN A 50 -18.23 20.59 16.23
N HIS A 51 -17.10 20.63 15.53
CA HIS A 51 -16.76 21.66 14.54
C HIS A 51 -16.45 21.01 13.19
N HIS A 52 -17.50 20.69 12.44
CA HIS A 52 -17.37 19.93 11.20
C HIS A 52 -16.55 20.66 10.12
N ASP A 53 -16.31 21.96 10.20
CA ASP A 53 -15.47 22.71 9.27
C ASP A 53 -13.95 22.54 9.50
N ILE A 54 -13.56 21.85 10.58
CA ILE A 54 -12.16 21.70 10.99
C ILE A 54 -11.70 20.24 10.84
N CYS A 55 -10.58 20.05 10.12
CA CYS A 55 -9.90 18.76 9.95
C CYS A 55 -8.47 18.83 10.47
N ALA A 56 -7.98 17.73 11.05
CA ALA A 56 -6.56 17.58 11.35
C ALA A 56 -5.76 17.42 10.05
N ASP A 57 -4.73 18.23 9.87
CA ASP A 57 -3.84 18.23 8.71
C ASP A 57 -2.38 18.28 9.17
N THR A 58 -1.48 17.65 8.41
CA THR A 58 -0.04 17.63 8.75
C THR A 58 0.69 18.88 8.27
N LEU A 59 0.02 19.76 7.51
CA LEU A 59 0.59 20.92 6.82
C LEU A 59 1.77 20.56 5.90
N GLY A 60 1.84 19.30 5.46
CA GLY A 60 2.95 18.76 4.67
C GLY A 60 4.24 18.48 5.47
N ASN A 61 4.22 18.60 6.79
CA ASN A 61 5.40 18.36 7.63
C ASN A 61 5.71 16.85 7.75
N GLY A 62 6.99 16.51 7.62
CA GLY A 62 7.51 15.15 7.86
C GLY A 62 7.81 14.88 9.34
N PHE A 63 8.18 13.63 9.66
CA PHE A 63 8.63 13.26 10.99
C PHE A 63 9.95 13.96 11.35
N GLY A 64 9.98 14.69 12.48
CA GLY A 64 11.19 15.30 13.04
C GLY A 64 11.43 16.78 12.69
N GLY A 65 10.37 17.53 12.37
CA GLY A 65 10.40 18.92 11.89
C GLY A 65 11.56 19.80 12.38
N THR A 66 12.29 20.36 11.43
CA THR A 66 12.93 21.68 11.56
C THR A 66 12.06 22.71 10.86
#